data_AF-A0A3E0HFR3-F1
#
_entry.id   AF-A0A3E0HFR3-F1
#
_cell.length_a   1.000
_cell.length_b   1.000
_cell.length_c   1.000
_cell.angle_alpha   90.00
_cell.angle_beta   90.00
_cell.angle_gamma   90.00
#
_symmetry.space_group_name_H-M   'P 1'
#
loop_
_entity.id
_entity.type
_entity.pdbx_description
1 polymer ?
#
loop_
_entity_poly.entity_id
_entity_poly.type
_entity_poly.pdbx_seq_one_letter_code
_entity_poly.pdbx_strand_id
1 'polypeptide(L)'
;MPEQRRKLRADAQRNEDRLLVAAAAAFGRDGANASVKDIAREAGVGIGTLYRRFPSKELLIEATYRHEVRRLCDAAPDLAAELPPVEALRTWMERFIDFMATKYGMGDVLRVVLTDEGERLETRAMLAGAIASLITVEVRPGVDADDVLLALGGISLIATSENRRDLAVRLIDLLLHGLLA
;
A
#
# COMPACT_ATOMS: atom_id res chain seq x y z
N MET A 1 -23.39 24.20 16.88
CA MET A 1 -22.16 23.39 17.06
C MET A 1 -21.93 22.31 15.96
N PRO A 2 -21.77 22.63 14.66
CA PRO A 2 -21.35 21.65 13.65
C PRO A 2 -19.82 21.61 13.45
N GLU A 3 -19.16 22.75 13.62
CA GLU A 3 -17.75 22.95 13.28
C GLU A 3 -16.78 22.29 14.27
N GLN A 4 -17.08 22.34 15.58
CA GLN A 4 -16.35 21.58 16.60
C GLN A 4 -16.46 20.06 16.39
N ARG A 5 -17.64 19.56 16.00
CA ARG A 5 -17.85 18.14 15.70
C ARG A 5 -17.09 17.70 14.43
N ARG A 6 -16.99 18.58 13.42
CA ARG A 6 -16.16 18.36 12.22
C ARG A 6 -14.67 18.32 12.55
N LYS A 7 -14.20 19.24 13.40
CA LYS A 7 -12.80 19.29 13.85
C LYS A 7 -12.39 18.04 14.62
N LEU A 8 -13.22 17.59 15.57
CA LEU A 8 -12.99 16.34 16.32
C LEU A 8 -12.93 15.10 15.44
N ARG A 9 -13.77 15.02 14.39
CA ARG A 9 -13.72 13.92 13.41
C ARG A 9 -12.43 13.94 12.59
N ALA A 10 -11.98 15.12 12.17
CA ALA A 10 -10.72 15.27 11.44
C ALA A 10 -9.51 14.91 12.32
N ASP A 11 -9.51 15.28 13.59
CA ASP A 11 -8.47 14.88 14.56
C ASP A 11 -8.46 13.37 14.80
N ALA A 12 -9.64 12.76 14.94
CA ALA A 12 -9.77 11.30 15.08
C ALA A 12 -9.24 10.56 13.83
N GLN A 13 -9.57 11.05 12.63
CA GLN A 13 -9.06 10.47 11.38
C GLN A 13 -7.53 10.57 11.29
N ARG A 14 -6.95 11.74 11.58
CA ARG A 14 -5.50 11.93 11.61
C ARG A 14 -4.80 11.03 12.64
N ASN A 15 -5.45 10.77 13.78
CA ASN A 15 -4.91 9.85 14.78
C ASN A 15 -4.93 8.40 14.29
N GLU A 16 -6.01 8.01 13.59
CA GLU A 16 -6.11 6.70 12.97
C GLU A 16 -5.09 6.52 11.85
N ASP A 17 -4.92 7.50 10.98
CA ASP A 17 -3.91 7.45 9.90
C ASP A 17 -2.49 7.31 10.47
N ARG A 18 -2.14 8.08 11.51
CA ARG A 18 -0.85 7.94 12.19
C ARG A 18 -0.64 6.55 12.79
N LEU A 19 -1.69 5.97 13.36
CA LEU A 19 -1.65 4.62 13.91
C LEU A 19 -1.43 3.57 12.81
N LEU A 20 -2.14 3.67 11.70
CA LEU A 20 -2.03 2.71 10.60
C LEU A 20 -0.68 2.84 9.86
N VAL A 21 -0.13 4.06 9.74
CA VAL A 21 1.24 4.26 9.24
C VAL A 21 2.28 3.60 10.14
N ALA A 22 2.20 3.80 11.47
CA ALA A 22 3.11 3.14 12.41
C ALA A 22 2.96 1.61 12.39
N ALA A 23 1.72 1.12 12.26
CA ALA A 23 1.44 -0.30 12.12
C ALA A 23 2.05 -0.88 10.84
N ALA A 24 1.90 -0.20 9.70
CA ALA A 24 2.49 -0.62 8.43
C ALA A 24 4.02 -0.74 8.54
N ALA A 25 4.69 0.26 9.12
CA ALA A 25 6.13 0.23 9.34
C ALA A 25 6.54 -0.94 10.25
N ALA A 26 5.82 -1.16 11.36
CA ALA A 26 6.13 -2.25 12.28
C ALA A 26 5.90 -3.63 11.67
N PHE A 27 4.80 -3.84 10.94
CA PHE A 27 4.53 -5.10 10.24
C PHE A 27 5.50 -5.34 9.08
N GLY A 28 5.96 -4.30 8.39
CA GLY A 28 6.98 -4.43 7.35
C GLY A 28 8.34 -4.87 7.90
N ARG A 29 8.74 -4.41 9.09
CA ARG A 29 10.02 -4.78 9.71
C ARG A 29 9.97 -6.11 10.48
N ASP A 30 8.98 -6.23 11.36
CA ASP A 30 8.93 -7.28 12.40
C ASP A 30 7.91 -8.38 12.06
N GLY A 31 7.20 -8.22 10.94
CA GLY A 31 6.19 -9.15 10.47
C GLY A 31 5.07 -9.39 11.47
N ALA A 32 4.58 -10.62 11.51
CA ALA A 32 3.60 -11.08 12.49
C ALA A 32 4.09 -11.04 13.94
N ASN A 33 5.37 -10.77 14.21
CA ASN A 33 5.92 -10.61 15.56
C ASN A 33 5.84 -9.16 16.08
N ALA A 34 5.43 -8.20 15.24
CA ALA A 34 5.32 -6.79 15.62
C ALA A 34 4.50 -6.58 16.90
N SER A 35 5.02 -5.77 17.82
CA SER A 35 4.39 -5.49 19.12
C SER A 35 3.32 -4.41 18.98
N VAL A 36 2.07 -4.76 19.26
CA VAL A 36 0.93 -3.81 19.25
C VAL A 36 1.15 -2.67 20.25
N LYS A 37 1.83 -2.95 21.37
CA LYS A 37 2.21 -1.95 22.36
C LYS A 37 3.21 -0.94 21.80
N ASP A 38 4.20 -1.42 21.04
CA ASP A 38 5.21 -0.54 20.42
C ASP A 38 4.61 0.29 19.29
N ILE A 39 3.73 -0.30 18.48
CA ILE A 39 2.94 0.42 17.47
C ILE A 39 2.13 1.56 18.12
N ALA A 40 1.42 1.29 19.22
CA ALA A 40 0.65 2.32 19.93
C ALA A 40 1.53 3.47 20.42
N ARG A 41 2.70 3.12 20.99
CA ARG A 41 3.69 4.09 21.48
C ARG A 41 4.25 4.95 20.35
N GLU A 42 4.62 4.34 19.23
CA GLU A 42 5.15 5.03 18.04
C GLU A 42 4.09 5.96 17.42
N ALA A 43 2.84 5.54 17.39
CA ALA A 43 1.71 6.35 16.92
C ALA A 43 1.31 7.48 17.88
N GLY A 44 1.82 7.49 19.12
CA GLY A 44 1.40 8.41 20.17
C GLY A 44 -0.05 8.17 20.64
N VAL A 45 -0.54 6.93 20.53
CA VAL A 45 -1.91 6.53 20.91
C VAL A 45 -1.86 5.66 22.17
N GLY A 46 -2.80 5.89 23.10
CA GLY A 46 -2.94 5.03 24.27
C GLY A 46 -3.33 3.61 23.90
N ILE A 47 -2.69 2.60 24.49
CA ILE A 47 -2.93 1.18 24.17
C ILE A 47 -4.40 0.75 24.35
N GLY A 48 -5.10 1.31 25.36
CA GLY A 48 -6.54 1.07 25.54
C GLY A 48 -7.42 1.67 24.45
N THR A 49 -6.99 2.80 23.86
CA THR A 49 -7.67 3.41 22.69
C THR A 49 -7.48 2.54 21.46
N LEU A 50 -6.26 2.02 21.25
CA LEU A 50 -5.98 1.08 20.16
C LEU A 50 -6.87 -0.15 20.27
N TYR A 51 -6.86 -0.86 21.41
CA TYR A 51 -7.67 -2.08 21.56
C TYR A 51 -9.19 -1.83 21.49
N ARG A 52 -9.66 -0.63 21.86
CA ARG A 52 -11.07 -0.28 21.66
C ARG A 52 -11.42 -0.15 20.17
N ARG A 53 -10.48 0.31 19.34
CA ARG A 53 -10.67 0.48 17.89
C ARG A 53 -10.41 -0.81 17.12
N PHE A 54 -9.37 -1.52 17.51
CA PHE A 54 -8.92 -2.78 16.92
C PHE A 54 -8.80 -3.83 18.04
N PRO A 55 -9.90 -4.53 18.35
CA PRO A 55 -9.95 -5.51 19.44
C PRO A 55 -8.92 -6.64 19.32
N SER A 56 -8.45 -6.93 18.11
CA SER A 56 -7.45 -7.96 17.85
C SER A 56 -6.35 -7.45 16.91
N LYS A 57 -5.22 -8.16 16.89
CA LYS A 57 -4.08 -7.84 16.02
C LYS A 57 -4.43 -8.07 14.55
N GLU A 58 -5.25 -9.06 14.27
CA GLU A 58 -5.75 -9.41 12.94
C GLU A 58 -6.57 -8.24 12.35
N LEU A 59 -7.46 -7.65 13.15
CA LEU A 59 -8.23 -6.48 12.74
C LEU A 59 -7.35 -5.24 12.51
N LEU A 60 -6.26 -5.09 13.29
CA LEU A 60 -5.27 -4.03 13.04
C LEU A 60 -4.52 -4.28 11.73
N ILE A 61 -4.11 -5.53 11.46
CA ILE A 61 -3.43 -5.92 10.21
C ILE A 61 -4.34 -5.64 9.00
N GLU A 62 -5.62 -6.02 9.08
CA GLU A 62 -6.61 -5.78 8.04
C GLU A 62 -6.79 -4.28 7.76
N ALA A 63 -7.00 -3.50 8.81
CA ALA A 63 -7.17 -2.05 8.69
C ALA A 63 -5.91 -1.39 8.11
N THR A 64 -4.74 -1.88 8.50
CA THR A 64 -3.45 -1.40 7.98
C THR A 64 -3.34 -1.71 6.49
N TYR A 65 -3.65 -2.94 6.06
CA TYR A 65 -3.66 -3.32 4.65
C TYR A 65 -4.61 -2.42 3.82
N ARG A 66 -5.86 -2.25 4.26
CA ARG A 66 -6.84 -1.38 3.57
C ARG A 66 -6.41 0.09 3.53
N HIS A 67 -5.71 0.56 4.55
CA HIS A 67 -5.13 1.90 4.55
C HIS A 67 -3.99 2.04 3.55
N GLU A 68 -3.07 1.07 3.50
CA GLU A 68 -1.96 1.08 2.55
C GLU A 68 -2.44 1.01 1.10
N VAL A 69 -3.45 0.18 0.80
CA VAL A 69 -4.09 0.13 -0.54
C VAL A 69 -4.63 1.51 -0.93
N ARG A 70 -5.42 2.14 -0.05
CA ARG A 70 -5.97 3.48 -0.32
C ARG A 70 -4.86 4.51 -0.52
N ARG A 71 -3.86 4.53 0.35
CA ARG A 71 -2.73 5.46 0.26
C ARG A 71 -1.96 5.31 -1.06
N LEU A 72 -1.80 4.08 -1.55
CA LEU A 72 -1.14 3.82 -2.83
C LEU A 72 -2.00 4.28 -4.02
N CYS A 73 -3.31 4.02 -4.00
CA CYS A 73 -4.22 4.48 -5.05
C CYS A 73 -4.33 6.01 -5.08
N ASP A 74 -4.48 6.64 -3.91
CA ASP A 74 -4.61 8.09 -3.76
C ASP A 74 -3.32 8.84 -4.14
N ALA A 75 -2.16 8.16 -4.12
CA ALA A 75 -0.90 8.74 -4.57
C ALA A 75 -0.83 8.98 -6.08
N ALA A 76 -1.59 8.24 -6.90
CA ALA A 76 -1.53 8.37 -8.36
C ALA A 76 -1.87 9.79 -8.86
N PRO A 77 -3.00 10.42 -8.48
CA PRO A 77 -3.30 11.79 -8.92
C PRO A 77 -2.27 12.82 -8.43
N ASP A 78 -1.77 12.68 -7.20
CA ASP A 78 -0.75 13.60 -6.66
C ASP A 78 0.56 13.49 -7.46
N LEU A 79 1.02 12.26 -7.74
CA LEU A 79 2.21 12.02 -8.55
C LEU A 79 2.04 12.54 -9.98
N ALA A 80 0.86 12.35 -10.58
CA ALA A 80 0.57 12.87 -11.91
C ALA A 80 0.57 14.41 -11.98
N ALA A 81 0.24 15.09 -10.88
CA ALA A 81 0.25 16.54 -10.79
C ALA A 81 1.66 17.11 -10.56
N GLU A 82 2.53 16.36 -9.88
CA GLU A 82 3.85 16.85 -9.45
C GLU A 82 5.00 16.42 -10.37
N LEU A 83 4.86 15.31 -11.10
CA LEU A 83 5.95 14.66 -11.83
C LEU A 83 5.64 14.48 -13.32
N PRO A 84 6.66 14.42 -14.20
CA PRO A 84 6.51 13.96 -15.57
C PRO A 84 5.88 12.56 -15.62
N PRO A 85 5.06 12.24 -16.64
CA PRO A 85 4.30 10.98 -16.70
C PRO A 85 5.07 9.70 -16.40
N VAL A 86 6.25 9.52 -17.03
CA VAL A 86 7.09 8.32 -16.84
C VAL A 86 7.65 8.28 -15.42
N GLU A 87 8.01 9.42 -14.86
CA GLU A 87 8.55 9.53 -13.49
C GLU A 87 7.44 9.31 -12.44
N ALA A 88 6.23 9.80 -12.70
CA ALA A 88 5.05 9.56 -11.87
C ALA A 88 4.73 8.05 -11.82
N LEU A 89 4.68 7.40 -12.97
CA LEU A 89 4.45 5.95 -13.08
C LEU A 89 5.56 5.15 -12.37
N ARG A 90 6.83 5.49 -12.62
CA ARG A 90 7.98 4.85 -11.95
C ARG A 90 7.90 4.99 -10.43
N THR A 91 7.65 6.20 -9.94
CA THR A 91 7.52 6.47 -8.51
C THR A 91 6.38 5.68 -7.89
N TRP A 92 5.25 5.58 -8.58
CA TRP A 92 4.12 4.77 -8.13
C TRP A 92 4.47 3.27 -8.08
N MET A 93 5.16 2.75 -9.10
CA MET A 93 5.65 1.36 -9.13
C MET A 93 6.58 1.04 -7.97
N GLU A 94 7.49 1.96 -7.61
CA GLU A 94 8.35 1.79 -6.43
C GLU A 94 7.56 1.75 -5.13
N ARG A 95 6.56 2.64 -4.97
CA ARG A 95 5.65 2.61 -3.81
C ARG A 95 4.84 1.31 -3.75
N PHE A 96 4.50 0.72 -4.90
CA PHE A 96 3.87 -0.59 -4.96
C PHE A 96 4.79 -1.70 -4.42
N ILE A 97 6.10 -1.67 -4.72
CA ILE A 97 7.05 -2.64 -4.16
C ILE A 97 7.11 -2.53 -2.62
N ASP A 98 7.13 -1.31 -2.10
CA ASP A 98 7.12 -1.06 -0.65
C ASP A 98 5.86 -1.56 0.05
N PHE A 99 4.72 -1.31 -0.59
CA PHE A 99 3.44 -1.86 -0.17
C PHE A 99 3.47 -3.39 -0.16
N MET A 100 3.99 -4.03 -1.21
CA MET A 100 4.06 -5.48 -1.29
C MET A 100 5.01 -6.08 -0.24
N ALA A 101 6.17 -5.46 0.01
CA ALA A 101 7.07 -5.87 1.08
C ALA A 101 6.37 -5.84 2.45
N THR A 102 5.63 -4.75 2.73
CA THR A 102 4.82 -4.61 3.94
C THR A 102 3.74 -5.70 4.03
N LYS A 103 3.03 -5.93 2.92
CA LYS A 103 2.00 -6.98 2.80
C LYS A 103 2.58 -8.37 3.08
N TYR A 104 3.77 -8.68 2.57
CA TYR A 104 4.44 -9.95 2.85
C TYR A 104 4.84 -10.08 4.32
N GLY A 105 5.25 -8.99 4.98
CA GLY A 105 5.50 -8.97 6.43
C GLY A 105 4.25 -9.32 7.26
N MET A 106 3.06 -8.89 6.81
CA MET A 106 1.79 -9.27 7.45
C MET A 106 1.49 -10.78 7.32
N GLY A 107 2.08 -11.44 6.33
CA GLY A 107 2.19 -12.90 6.22
C GLY A 107 0.85 -13.65 6.19
N ASP A 108 0.87 -14.85 6.77
CA ASP A 108 -0.27 -15.77 6.80
C ASP A 108 -1.51 -15.20 7.50
N VAL A 109 -1.34 -14.26 8.42
CA VAL A 109 -2.47 -13.61 9.10
C VAL A 109 -3.32 -12.85 8.10
N LEU A 110 -2.70 -12.05 7.23
CA LEU A 110 -3.43 -11.34 6.19
C LEU A 110 -4.03 -12.32 5.17
N ARG A 111 -3.38 -13.45 4.87
CA ARG A 111 -3.93 -14.51 4.00
C ARG A 111 -5.21 -15.13 4.57
N VAL A 112 -5.29 -15.30 5.88
CA VAL A 112 -6.48 -15.82 6.58
C VAL A 112 -7.59 -14.77 6.66
N VAL A 113 -7.23 -13.50 6.78
CA VAL A 113 -8.21 -12.40 6.85
C VAL A 113 -8.79 -12.06 5.46
N LEU A 114 -7.97 -12.04 4.40
CA LEU A 114 -8.40 -11.76 3.03
C LEU A 114 -8.92 -13.02 2.30
N THR A 115 -9.83 -13.76 2.93
CA THR A 115 -10.47 -14.94 2.30
C THR A 115 -11.59 -14.58 1.33
N ASP A 116 -12.11 -13.35 1.41
CA ASP A 116 -13.12 -12.85 0.48
C ASP A 116 -12.52 -12.54 -0.90
N GLU A 117 -12.99 -13.27 -1.92
CA GLU A 117 -12.61 -13.08 -3.30
C GLU A 117 -13.05 -11.70 -3.84
N GLY A 118 -14.18 -11.18 -3.37
CA GLY A 118 -14.70 -9.88 -3.77
C GLY A 118 -13.76 -8.73 -3.38
N GLU A 119 -13.26 -8.75 -2.15
CA GLU A 119 -12.33 -7.72 -1.66
C GLU A 119 -10.97 -7.77 -2.36
N ARG A 120 -10.52 -8.97 -2.72
CA ARG A 120 -9.30 -9.15 -3.50
C ARG A 120 -9.45 -8.59 -4.91
N LEU A 121 -10.60 -8.83 -5.55
CA LEU A 121 -10.91 -8.31 -6.88
C LEU A 121 -11.06 -6.78 -6.85
N GLU A 122 -11.73 -6.24 -5.84
CA GLU A 122 -11.86 -4.79 -5.64
C GLU A 122 -10.48 -4.14 -5.47
N THR A 123 -9.62 -4.70 -4.60
CA THR A 123 -8.25 -4.18 -4.43
C THR A 123 -7.46 -4.22 -5.74
N ARG A 124 -7.56 -5.32 -6.50
CA ARG A 124 -6.90 -5.44 -7.81
C ARG A 124 -7.39 -4.35 -8.77
N ALA A 125 -8.70 -4.16 -8.88
CA ALA A 125 -9.31 -3.16 -9.74
C ALA A 125 -8.88 -1.73 -9.36
N MET A 126 -8.81 -1.42 -8.06
CA MET A 126 -8.33 -0.12 -7.58
C MET A 126 -6.87 0.14 -7.99
N LEU A 127 -5.99 -0.85 -7.79
CA LEU A 127 -4.57 -0.73 -8.13
C LEU A 127 -4.34 -0.65 -9.64
N ALA A 128 -5.07 -1.45 -10.44
CA ALA A 128 -5.01 -1.37 -11.89
C ALA A 128 -5.53 -0.02 -12.40
N GLY A 129 -6.60 0.52 -11.80
CA GLY A 129 -7.12 1.85 -12.10
C GLY A 129 -6.11 2.97 -11.82
N ALA A 130 -5.33 2.86 -10.75
CA ALA A 130 -4.26 3.81 -10.43
C ALA A 130 -3.11 3.76 -11.45
N ILE A 131 -2.75 2.57 -11.94
CA ILE A 131 -1.78 2.43 -13.04
C ILE A 131 -2.34 3.05 -14.33
N ALA A 132 -3.58 2.72 -14.67
CA ALA A 132 -4.23 3.21 -15.88
C ALA A 132 -4.30 4.75 -15.92
N SER A 133 -4.53 5.40 -14.78
CA SER A 133 -4.57 6.87 -14.71
C SER A 133 -3.19 7.53 -14.86
N LEU A 134 -2.11 6.80 -14.58
CA LEU A 134 -0.73 7.27 -14.73
C LEU A 134 -0.16 7.02 -16.13
N ILE A 135 -0.70 6.06 -16.88
CA ILE A 135 -0.35 5.81 -18.28
C ILE A 135 -0.98 6.90 -19.15
N THR A 136 -0.29 8.04 -19.24
CA THR A 136 -0.69 9.20 -20.05
C THR A 136 0.20 9.41 -21.28
N VAL A 137 1.27 8.62 -21.40
CA VAL A 137 2.19 8.59 -22.55
C VAL A 137 1.82 7.46 -23.50
N GLU A 138 2.35 7.54 -24.73
CA GLU A 138 2.21 6.45 -25.70
C GLU A 138 2.93 5.19 -25.19
N VAL A 139 2.17 4.14 -24.99
CA VAL A 139 2.67 2.81 -24.62
C VAL A 139 2.52 1.87 -25.81
N ARG A 140 3.31 0.79 -25.81
CA ARG A 140 3.25 -0.22 -26.86
C ARG A 140 1.85 -0.81 -26.99
N PRO A 141 1.40 -1.12 -28.23
CA PRO A 141 0.13 -1.80 -28.44
C PRO A 141 0.01 -3.09 -27.64
N GLY A 142 -1.13 -3.29 -26.98
CA GLY A 142 -1.41 -4.49 -26.17
C GLY A 142 -0.97 -4.42 -24.72
N VAL A 143 -0.48 -3.27 -24.24
CA VAL A 143 -0.24 -3.04 -22.81
C VAL A 143 -1.56 -2.76 -22.09
N ASP A 144 -1.93 -3.62 -21.13
CA ASP A 144 -3.01 -3.39 -20.17
C ASP A 144 -2.44 -3.03 -18.79
N ALA A 145 -3.10 -2.13 -18.06
CA ALA A 145 -2.75 -1.79 -16.68
C ALA A 145 -2.81 -3.01 -15.75
N ASP A 146 -3.70 -3.96 -16.02
CA ASP A 146 -3.79 -5.22 -15.29
C ASP A 146 -2.53 -6.09 -15.50
N ASP A 147 -1.97 -6.12 -16.71
CA ASP A 147 -0.74 -6.86 -17.01
C ASP A 147 0.46 -6.23 -16.29
N VAL A 148 0.52 -4.90 -16.27
CA VAL A 148 1.54 -4.15 -15.51
C VAL A 148 1.43 -4.48 -14.03
N LEU A 149 0.22 -4.48 -13.46
CA LEU A 149 -0.01 -4.84 -12.06
C LEU A 149 0.47 -6.27 -11.75
N LEU A 150 0.15 -7.23 -12.61
CA LEU A 150 0.58 -8.62 -12.46
C LEU A 150 2.11 -8.76 -12.54
N ALA A 151 2.75 -8.05 -13.48
CA ALA A 151 4.21 -8.01 -13.60
C ALA A 151 4.86 -7.46 -12.32
N LEU A 152 4.35 -6.35 -11.78
CA LEU A 152 4.83 -5.78 -10.50
C LEU A 152 4.62 -6.75 -9.34
N GLY A 153 3.51 -7.49 -9.31
CA GLY A 153 3.27 -8.54 -8.33
C GLY A 153 4.34 -9.64 -8.38
N GLY A 154 4.70 -10.09 -9.58
CA GLY A 154 5.78 -11.05 -9.79
C GLY A 154 7.15 -10.52 -9.37
N ILE A 155 7.49 -9.28 -9.77
CA ILE A 155 8.73 -8.60 -9.37
C ILE A 155 8.83 -8.50 -7.85
N SER A 156 7.75 -8.09 -7.19
CA SER A 156 7.68 -7.95 -5.73
C SER A 156 7.90 -9.27 -5.02
N LEU A 157 7.30 -10.36 -5.53
CA LEU A 157 7.44 -11.69 -4.97
C LEU A 157 8.91 -12.14 -4.98
N ILE A 158 9.56 -12.03 -6.14
CA ILE A 158 10.95 -12.45 -6.33
C ILE A 158 11.88 -11.58 -5.48
N ALA A 159 11.77 -10.26 -5.59
CA ALA A 159 12.63 -9.33 -4.86
C ALA A 159 12.52 -9.46 -3.34
N THR A 160 11.32 -9.73 -2.82
CA THR A 160 11.12 -9.99 -1.39
C THR A 160 11.75 -11.32 -0.99
N SER A 161 11.55 -12.38 -1.78
CA SER A 161 12.13 -13.70 -1.48
C SER A 161 13.66 -13.70 -1.48
N GLU A 162 14.29 -12.89 -2.32
CA GLU A 162 15.74 -12.72 -2.38
C GLU A 162 16.27 -11.67 -1.38
N ASN A 163 15.39 -10.93 -0.70
CA ASN A 163 15.72 -9.75 0.11
C ASN A 163 16.55 -8.70 -0.69
N ARG A 164 16.14 -8.43 -1.93
CA ARG A 164 16.85 -7.58 -2.90
C ARG A 164 15.97 -6.48 -3.46
N ARG A 165 15.85 -5.37 -2.74
CA ARG A 165 15.14 -4.17 -3.23
C ARG A 165 15.80 -3.60 -4.50
N ASP A 166 17.12 -3.67 -4.60
CA ASP A 166 17.88 -3.25 -5.78
C ASP A 166 17.49 -4.04 -7.04
N LEU A 167 17.11 -5.31 -6.88
CA LEU A 167 16.59 -6.12 -7.97
C LEU A 167 15.23 -5.60 -8.43
N ALA A 168 14.31 -5.30 -7.51
CA ALA A 168 12.99 -4.76 -7.86
C ALA A 168 13.09 -3.47 -8.69
N VAL A 169 13.94 -2.52 -8.26
CA VAL A 169 14.14 -1.25 -8.98
C VAL A 169 14.66 -1.49 -10.40
N ARG A 170 15.67 -2.35 -10.56
CA ARG A 170 16.19 -2.70 -11.90
C ARG A 170 15.13 -3.38 -12.78
N LEU A 171 14.30 -4.25 -12.21
CA LEU A 171 13.22 -4.91 -12.95
C LEU A 171 12.08 -3.93 -13.32
N ILE A 172 11.78 -2.94 -12.46
CA ILE A 172 10.88 -1.83 -12.79
C ILE A 172 11.43 -1.03 -13.97
N ASP A 173 12.71 -0.68 -13.94
CA ASP A 173 13.33 0.06 -15.04
C ASP A 173 13.22 -0.76 -16.34
N LEU A 174 13.51 -2.06 -16.33
CA LEU A 174 13.34 -2.93 -17.50
C LEU A 174 11.88 -3.01 -17.97
N LEU A 175 10.93 -3.13 -17.06
CA LEU A 175 9.50 -3.12 -17.36
C LEU A 175 9.11 -1.82 -18.06
N LEU A 176 9.46 -0.66 -17.48
CA LEU A 176 9.18 0.66 -18.06
C LEU A 176 9.75 0.81 -19.47
N HIS A 177 11.01 0.43 -19.71
CA HIS A 177 11.60 0.45 -21.05
C HIS A 177 10.84 -0.46 -22.04
N GLY A 178 10.26 -1.56 -21.57
CA GLY A 178 9.43 -2.46 -22.37
C GLY A 178 8.02 -1.93 -22.65
N LEU A 179 7.48 -1.07 -21.78
CA LEU A 179 6.14 -0.48 -21.91
C LEU A 179 6.12 0.71 -22.87
N LEU A 180 7.18 1.52 -22.88
CA LEU A 180 7.27 2.72 -23.71
C LEU A 180 7.51 2.36 -25.18
N ALA A 181 6.84 3.12 -26.07
CA ALA A 181 6.96 3.01 -27.52
C ALA A 181 8.20 3.73 -28.06
#